data_AF-A0A6C0E6V3-F1
#
_entry.id   AF-A0A6C0E6V3-F1
#
_cell.length_a   1.000
_cell.length_b   1.000
_cell.length_c   1.000
_cell.angle_alpha   90.00
_cell.angle_beta   90.00
_cell.angle_gamma   90.00
#
_symmetry.space_group_name_H-M   'P 1'
#
loop_
_entity.id
_entity.type
_entity.pdbx_description
1 polymer ?
#
loop_
_entity_poly.entity_id
_entity_poly.type
_entity_poly.pdbx_seq_one_letter_code
_entity_poly.pdbx_strand_id
1 'polypeptide(L)'
;MALELNYYLKKAIENIFDKEVKKLFTLITDKYGEKYDFNIEDLLEFYETCQLKISYKESSKLVNKTHTITVPDDKNRCCARVWSHGFYEKTDKGEDFGTRCQRNKIDNTDYCKQHNKNLVHGRYDTKPDKIVKGFYMKVNDQGHF
;
A
#
# COMPACT_ATOMS: atom_id res chain seq x y z
N MET A 1 25.43 -17.52 21.95
CA MET A 1 25.33 -16.05 22.13
C MET A 1 24.23 -15.39 21.28
N ALA A 2 24.34 -15.23 19.95
CA ALA A 2 23.32 -14.50 19.16
C ALA A 2 21.94 -15.21 19.12
N LEU A 3 21.93 -16.55 19.03
CA LEU A 3 20.70 -17.36 19.05
C LEU A 3 19.99 -17.33 20.42
N GLU A 4 20.77 -17.37 21.50
CA GLU A 4 20.23 -17.28 22.87
C GLU A 4 19.67 -15.89 23.16
N LEU A 5 20.37 -14.83 22.74
CA LEU A 5 19.88 -13.46 22.89
C LEU A 5 18.55 -13.25 22.15
N ASN A 6 18.44 -13.79 20.93
CA ASN A 6 17.21 -13.74 20.16
C ASN A 6 16.06 -14.52 20.85
N TYR A 7 16.35 -15.69 21.41
CA TYR A 7 15.38 -16.45 22.20
C TYR A 7 14.84 -15.67 23.41
N TYR A 8 15.73 -15.08 24.22
CA TYR A 8 15.32 -14.32 25.41
C TYR A 8 14.59 -13.03 25.04
N LEU A 9 15.00 -12.34 23.97
CA LEU A 9 14.31 -11.17 23.46
C LEU A 9 12.88 -11.51 23.01
N LYS A 10 12.73 -12.59 22.23
CA LYS A 10 11.42 -13.07 21.79
C LYS A 10 10.51 -13.39 22.97
N LYS A 11 11.01 -14.12 23.96
CA LYS A 11 10.26 -14.48 25.17
C LYS A 11 9.87 -13.24 25.99
N ALA A 12 10.73 -12.24 26.07
CA ALA A 12 10.42 -10.99 26.76
C ALA A 12 9.30 -10.22 26.06
N ILE A 13 9.32 -10.15 24.72
CA ILE A 13 8.28 -9.51 23.91
C ILE A 13 6.95 -10.23 24.06
N GLU A 14 6.93 -11.57 23.96
CA GLU A 14 5.73 -12.39 24.15
C GLU A 14 5.10 -12.13 25.52
N ASN A 15 5.91 -12.11 26.59
CA ASN A 15 5.43 -11.84 27.95
C ASN A 15 4.86 -10.43 28.12
N ILE A 16 5.45 -9.41 27.48
CA ILE A 16 4.93 -8.03 27.54
C ILE A 16 3.58 -7.99 26.82
N PHE A 17 3.52 -8.59 25.63
CA PHE A 17 2.30 -8.62 24.83
C PHE A 17 1.15 -9.30 25.58
N ASP A 18 1.39 -10.48 26.17
CA ASP A 18 0.38 -11.21 26.94
C ASP A 18 -0.15 -10.40 28.13
N LYS A 19 0.71 -9.61 28.79
CA LYS A 19 0.28 -8.71 29.87
C LYS A 19 -0.63 -7.59 29.36
N GLU A 20 -0.29 -6.97 28.24
CA GLU A 20 -1.10 -5.89 27.67
C GLU A 20 -2.46 -6.40 27.14
N VAL A 21 -2.48 -7.60 26.53
CA VAL A 21 -3.74 -8.25 26.12
C VAL A 21 -4.63 -8.52 27.31
N LYS A 22 -4.09 -9.05 28.42
CA LYS A 22 -4.87 -9.28 29.64
C LYS A 22 -5.47 -7.99 30.21
N LYS A 23 -4.70 -6.90 30.25
CA LYS A 23 -5.21 -5.58 30.67
C LYS A 23 -6.37 -5.12 29.79
N LEU A 24 -6.24 -5.29 28.47
CA LEU A 24 -7.30 -4.94 27.53
C LEU A 24 -8.57 -5.77 27.77
N PHE A 25 -8.43 -7.07 28.01
CA PHE A 25 -9.56 -7.96 28.28
C PHE A 25 -10.25 -7.62 29.60
N THR A 26 -9.51 -7.26 30.65
CA THR A 26 -10.09 -6.73 31.89
C THR A 26 -10.94 -5.48 31.58
N LEU A 27 -10.40 -4.50 30.85
CA LEU A 27 -11.15 -3.28 30.50
C LEU A 27 -12.42 -3.55 29.67
N ILE A 28 -12.38 -4.54 28.76
CA ILE A 28 -13.53 -4.95 27.96
C ILE A 28 -14.58 -5.63 28.85
N THR A 29 -14.15 -6.52 29.74
CA THR A 29 -15.02 -7.26 30.66
C THR A 29 -15.68 -6.28 31.65
N ASP A 30 -14.92 -5.35 32.23
CA ASP A 30 -15.45 -4.34 33.15
C ASP A 30 -16.52 -3.45 32.49
N LYS A 31 -16.35 -3.17 31.18
CA LYS A 31 -17.25 -2.26 30.46
C LYS A 31 -18.49 -2.95 29.88
N TYR A 32 -18.37 -4.23 29.52
CA TYR A 32 -19.36 -4.90 28.69
C TYR A 32 -19.77 -6.31 29.19
N GLY A 33 -19.03 -6.88 30.14
CA GLY A 33 -19.22 -8.26 30.61
C GLY A 33 -20.61 -8.52 31.16
N GLU A 34 -21.09 -7.66 32.08
CA GLU A 34 -22.45 -7.79 32.62
C GLU A 34 -23.53 -7.63 31.54
N LYS A 35 -23.31 -6.73 30.58
CA LYS A 35 -24.30 -6.43 29.54
C LYS A 35 -24.48 -7.59 28.55
N TYR A 36 -23.41 -8.33 28.27
CA TYR A 36 -23.41 -9.38 27.26
C TYR A 36 -23.12 -10.78 27.82
N ASP A 37 -23.14 -10.93 29.14
CA ASP A 37 -22.98 -12.19 29.87
C ASP A 37 -21.70 -12.96 29.49
N PHE A 38 -20.55 -12.29 29.63
CA PHE A 38 -19.24 -12.92 29.47
C PHE A 38 -18.25 -12.44 30.54
N ASN A 39 -17.24 -13.26 30.81
CA ASN A 39 -16.16 -13.00 31.75
C ASN A 39 -14.79 -12.96 31.02
N ILE A 40 -13.72 -12.77 31.81
CA ILE A 40 -12.37 -12.68 31.26
C ILE A 40 -11.87 -14.02 30.74
N GLU A 41 -12.28 -15.14 31.35
CA GLU A 41 -11.96 -16.49 30.91
C GLU A 41 -12.52 -16.76 29.51
N ASP A 42 -13.74 -16.30 29.21
CA ASP A 42 -14.37 -16.41 27.88
C ASP A 42 -13.54 -15.67 26.81
N LEU A 43 -13.02 -14.48 27.14
CA LEU A 43 -12.16 -13.71 26.23
C LEU A 43 -10.79 -14.36 26.03
N LEU A 44 -10.23 -14.98 27.08
CA LEU A 44 -8.96 -15.70 27.00
C LEU A 44 -9.11 -16.97 26.15
N GLU A 45 -10.18 -17.74 26.35
CA GLU A 45 -10.50 -18.91 25.51
C GLU A 45 -10.74 -18.50 24.05
N PHE A 46 -11.48 -17.41 23.84
CA PHE A 46 -11.66 -16.84 22.50
C PHE A 46 -10.32 -16.46 21.87
N TYR A 47 -9.42 -15.82 22.61
CA TYR A 47 -8.10 -15.43 22.13
C TYR A 47 -7.19 -16.63 21.77
N GLU A 48 -7.23 -17.70 22.58
CA GLU A 48 -6.47 -18.93 22.32
C GLU A 48 -6.99 -19.71 21.10
N THR A 49 -8.31 -19.68 20.88
CA THR A 49 -8.98 -20.38 19.77
C THR A 49 -9.01 -19.56 18.47
N CYS A 50 -8.94 -18.23 18.54
CA CYS A 50 -8.84 -17.36 17.38
C CYS A 50 -7.43 -17.36 16.77
N GLN A 51 -7.36 -17.18 15.46
CA GLN A 51 -6.11 -16.94 14.71
C GLN A 51 -5.50 -15.54 14.98
N LEU A 52 -5.83 -14.91 16.11
CA LEU A 52 -5.24 -13.65 16.58
C LEU A 52 -3.81 -13.83 17.12
N LYS A 53 -3.22 -15.02 16.98
CA LYS A 53 -1.77 -15.20 17.07
C LYS A 53 -1.15 -14.17 16.15
N ILE A 54 -0.35 -13.27 16.71
CA ILE A 54 0.54 -12.40 15.93
C ILE A 54 1.40 -13.34 15.10
N SER A 55 0.95 -13.63 13.88
CA SER A 55 1.79 -14.28 12.92
C SER A 55 2.82 -13.22 12.58
N TYR A 56 4.01 -13.36 13.16
CA TYR A 56 5.18 -12.79 12.55
C TYR A 56 5.31 -13.50 11.21
N LYS A 57 4.57 -13.02 10.19
CA LYS A 57 4.94 -13.32 8.82
C LYS A 57 6.29 -12.65 8.72
N GLU A 58 7.36 -13.44 8.85
CA GLU A 58 8.58 -13.11 8.13
C GLU A 58 8.10 -12.69 6.77
N SER A 59 8.27 -11.40 6.43
CA SER A 59 7.94 -10.94 5.11
C SER A 59 8.82 -11.81 4.23
N SER A 60 8.26 -12.85 3.62
CA SER A 60 8.92 -13.61 2.58
C SER A 60 9.42 -12.52 1.65
N LYS A 61 10.75 -12.34 1.57
CA LYS A 61 11.37 -11.26 0.80
C LYS A 61 10.53 -11.15 -0.45
N LEU A 62 9.83 -10.03 -0.64
CA LEU A 62 9.02 -9.84 -1.83
C LEU A 62 10.01 -9.98 -2.97
N VAL A 63 10.05 -11.17 -3.57
CA VAL A 63 10.80 -11.40 -4.79
C VAL A 63 10.01 -10.56 -5.76
N ASN A 64 10.46 -9.32 -5.96
CA ASN A 64 9.93 -8.44 -6.98
C ASN A 64 10.12 -9.23 -8.28
N LYS A 65 9.09 -9.96 -8.70
CA LYS A 65 9.04 -10.51 -10.03
C LYS A 65 9.05 -9.29 -10.93
N THR A 66 10.21 -8.99 -11.48
CA THR A 66 10.38 -7.94 -12.47
C THR A 66 9.60 -8.42 -13.69
N HIS A 67 8.32 -8.07 -13.74
CA HIS A 67 7.52 -8.29 -14.93
C HIS A 67 8.07 -7.32 -15.98
N THR A 68 8.83 -7.84 -16.94
CA THR A 68 9.16 -7.08 -18.14
C THR A 68 7.84 -6.85 -18.88
N ILE A 69 7.30 -5.65 -18.78
CA ILE A 69 6.10 -5.26 -19.53
C ILE A 69 6.54 -5.00 -20.97
N THR A 70 6.16 -5.89 -21.88
CA THR A 70 6.26 -5.60 -23.31
C THR A 70 5.27 -4.50 -23.65
N VAL A 71 5.78 -3.35 -24.07
CA VAL A 71 4.94 -2.22 -24.48
C VAL A 71 4.28 -2.57 -25.82
N PRO A 72 2.94 -2.44 -25.95
CA PRO A 72 2.24 -2.69 -27.20
C PRO A 72 2.66 -1.71 -28.30
N ASP A 73 2.45 -2.11 -29.56
CA ASP A 73 2.61 -1.22 -30.70
C ASP A 73 1.67 -0.01 -30.64
N ASP A 74 1.96 1.02 -31.43
CA ASP A 74 1.20 2.27 -31.37
C ASP A 74 -0.28 2.15 -31.75
N LYS A 75 -0.66 1.13 -32.54
CA LYS A 75 -2.06 0.90 -32.93
C LYS A 75 -2.86 0.31 -31.77
N ASN A 76 -2.24 -0.56 -30.99
CA ASN A 76 -2.87 -1.29 -29.88
C ASN A 76 -2.66 -0.62 -28.53
N ARG A 77 -1.76 0.36 -28.43
CA ARG A 77 -1.42 1.03 -27.19
C ARG A 77 -2.46 2.10 -26.80
N CYS A 78 -2.73 2.19 -25.51
CA CYS A 78 -3.59 3.22 -24.92
C CYS A 78 -3.06 4.63 -25.20
N CYS A 79 -3.95 5.55 -25.61
CA CYS A 79 -3.65 6.95 -25.93
C CYS A 79 -3.74 7.88 -24.71
N ALA A 80 -3.91 7.34 -23.51
CA ALA A 80 -3.91 8.17 -22.31
C ALA A 80 -2.49 8.64 -21.96
N ARG A 81 -2.41 9.90 -21.52
CA ARG A 81 -1.22 10.50 -20.92
C ARG A 81 -1.04 9.95 -19.50
N VAL A 82 0.19 9.57 -19.17
CA VAL A 82 0.63 9.21 -17.82
C VAL A 82 1.85 10.04 -17.46
N TRP A 83 1.82 10.71 -16.31
CA TRP A 83 3.00 11.44 -15.85
C TRP A 83 4.04 10.42 -15.40
N SER A 84 5.22 10.40 -16.06
CA SER A 84 6.31 9.53 -15.60
C SER A 84 6.81 9.92 -14.22
N HIS A 85 6.56 11.16 -13.77
CA HIS A 85 6.96 11.66 -12.45
C HIS A 85 5.95 12.60 -11.76
N GLY A 86 4.72 12.72 -12.26
CA GLY A 86 3.66 13.51 -11.59
C GLY A 86 3.64 15.02 -11.87
N PHE A 87 4.45 15.56 -12.80
CA PHE A 87 4.51 17.01 -13.05
C PHE A 87 4.71 17.39 -14.53
N TYR A 88 4.24 18.59 -14.87
CA TYR A 88 4.66 19.35 -16.05
C TYR A 88 6.05 19.94 -15.80
N GLU A 89 6.97 19.74 -16.75
CA GLU A 89 8.32 20.31 -16.69
C GLU A 89 8.60 21.12 -17.95
N LYS A 90 9.09 22.35 -17.76
CA LYS A 90 9.64 23.15 -18.86
C LYS A 90 11.14 22.88 -18.88
N THR A 91 11.59 22.16 -19.90
CA THR A 91 13.01 21.84 -20.12
C THR A 91 13.59 22.77 -21.18
N ASP A 92 14.91 22.80 -21.31
CA ASP A 92 15.59 23.51 -22.40
C ASP A 92 15.21 22.99 -23.80
N LYS A 93 14.60 21.79 -23.87
CA LYS A 93 14.11 21.15 -25.10
C LYS A 93 12.62 21.40 -25.37
N GLY A 94 11.93 22.15 -24.51
CA GLY A 94 10.52 22.47 -24.63
C GLY A 94 9.66 22.00 -23.45
N GLU A 95 8.35 21.99 -23.66
CA GLU A 95 7.34 21.61 -22.68
C GLU A 95 7.18 20.07 -22.63
N ASP A 96 7.47 19.45 -21.48
CA ASP A 96 7.20 18.02 -21.23
C ASP A 96 5.88 17.84 -20.48
N PHE A 97 4.95 17.13 -21.11
CA PHE A 97 3.62 16.84 -20.61
C PHE A 97 3.49 15.37 -20.17
N GLY A 98 4.59 14.66 -19.91
CA GLY A 98 4.60 13.26 -19.53
C GLY A 98 4.51 12.28 -20.70
N THR A 99 4.36 11.00 -20.37
CA THR A 99 4.50 9.87 -21.31
C THR A 99 3.16 9.23 -21.69
N ARG A 100 3.17 8.29 -22.64
CA ARG A 100 1.99 7.51 -23.05
C ARG A 100 1.83 6.25 -22.21
N CYS A 101 0.60 5.95 -21.78
CA CYS A 101 0.28 4.70 -21.07
C CYS A 101 0.86 3.47 -21.79
N GLN A 102 1.47 2.55 -21.05
CA GLN A 102 2.11 1.34 -21.60
C GLN A 102 1.15 0.13 -21.76
N ARG A 103 -0.15 0.30 -21.50
CA ARG A 103 -1.15 -0.79 -21.56
C ARG A 103 -1.84 -0.85 -22.93
N ASN A 104 -2.35 -2.03 -23.28
CA ASN A 104 -3.24 -2.20 -24.43
C ASN A 104 -4.53 -1.38 -24.24
N LYS A 105 -5.03 -0.80 -25.33
CA LYS A 105 -6.38 -0.23 -25.39
C LYS A 105 -7.42 -1.35 -25.48
N ILE A 106 -8.65 -1.06 -25.08
CA ILE A 106 -9.78 -1.96 -25.33
C ILE A 106 -10.18 -1.80 -26.80
N ASP A 107 -10.62 -2.89 -27.44
CA ASP A 107 -11.16 -2.86 -28.80
C ASP A 107 -12.20 -1.76 -28.97
N ASN A 108 -12.12 -1.05 -30.10
CA ASN A 108 -12.98 0.10 -30.44
C ASN A 108 -12.91 1.28 -29.46
N THR A 109 -11.83 1.39 -28.68
CA THR A 109 -11.56 2.56 -27.85
C THR A 109 -10.12 3.04 -28.03
N ASP A 110 -9.85 4.27 -27.61
CA ASP A 110 -8.49 4.81 -27.54
C ASP A 110 -7.79 4.51 -26.22
N TYR A 111 -8.46 3.87 -25.26
CA TYR A 111 -8.00 3.79 -23.87
C TYR A 111 -7.99 2.36 -23.32
N CYS A 112 -7.09 2.12 -22.37
CA CYS A 112 -7.13 0.89 -21.58
C CYS A 112 -8.29 0.93 -20.59
N LYS A 113 -8.64 -0.22 -19.98
CA LYS A 113 -9.74 -0.34 -19.00
C LYS A 113 -9.72 0.72 -17.90
N GLN A 114 -8.55 1.12 -17.42
CA GLN A 114 -8.41 2.16 -16.40
C GLN A 114 -8.76 3.54 -16.95
N HIS A 115 -8.17 3.91 -18.09
CA HIS A 115 -8.34 5.25 -18.67
C HIS A 115 -9.67 5.43 -19.39
N ASN A 116 -10.34 4.35 -19.79
CA ASN A 116 -11.72 4.40 -20.28
C ASN A 116 -12.73 4.72 -19.17
N LYS A 117 -12.41 4.35 -17.91
CA LYS A 117 -13.21 4.71 -16.73
C LYS A 117 -12.87 6.10 -16.20
N ASN A 118 -11.59 6.46 -16.22
CA ASN A 118 -11.12 7.73 -15.68
C ASN A 118 -9.90 8.25 -16.44
N LEU A 119 -10.09 9.31 -17.22
CA LEU A 119 -9.06 9.96 -18.01
C LEU A 119 -8.58 11.25 -17.33
N VAL A 120 -7.78 11.10 -16.28
CA VAL A 120 -7.36 12.23 -15.42
C VAL A 120 -6.46 13.23 -16.15
N HIS A 121 -5.65 12.78 -17.11
CA HIS A 121 -4.57 13.57 -17.72
C HIS A 121 -4.78 13.83 -19.23
N GLY A 122 -5.95 13.48 -19.74
CA GLY A 122 -6.24 13.61 -21.17
C GLY A 122 -5.41 12.67 -22.05
N ARG A 123 -5.39 12.96 -23.34
CA ARG A 123 -4.63 12.20 -24.33
C ARG A 123 -3.17 12.63 -24.37
N TYR A 124 -2.30 11.70 -24.78
CA TYR A 124 -0.86 11.93 -24.88
C TYR A 124 -0.46 12.76 -26.11
N ASP A 125 -1.27 12.71 -27.17
CA ASP A 125 -1.03 13.33 -28.48
C ASP A 125 -1.58 14.76 -28.57
N THR A 126 -2.40 15.19 -27.60
CA THR A 126 -2.94 16.55 -27.53
C THR A 126 -2.37 17.31 -26.33
N LYS A 127 -2.26 18.63 -26.45
CA LYS A 127 -1.92 19.48 -25.29
C LYS A 127 -2.92 19.21 -24.16
N PRO A 128 -2.46 19.02 -22.91
CA PRO A 128 -3.38 18.77 -21.81
C PRO A 128 -4.23 20.00 -21.51
N ASP A 129 -5.54 19.82 -21.36
CA ASP A 129 -6.48 20.90 -21.00
C ASP A 129 -6.27 21.40 -19.56
N LYS A 130 -5.70 20.56 -18.70
CA LYS A 130 -5.42 20.86 -17.30
C LYS A 130 -4.00 20.40 -16.95
N ILE A 131 -3.20 21.32 -16.43
CA ILE A 131 -1.92 21.00 -15.81
C ILE A 131 -2.21 20.62 -14.36
N VAL A 132 -2.24 19.32 -14.06
CA VAL A 132 -2.36 18.84 -12.69
C VAL A 132 -0.97 18.86 -12.06
N LYS A 133 -0.62 19.96 -11.39
CA LYS A 133 0.56 19.99 -10.50
C LYS A 133 0.18 19.31 -9.19
N GLY A 134 0.84 18.20 -8.89
CA GLY A 134 0.91 17.69 -7.53
C GLY A 134 0.48 16.25 -7.41
N PHE A 135 1.47 15.37 -7.35
CA PHE A 135 1.53 14.38 -6.30
C PHE A 135 2.97 14.37 -5.76
N TYR A 136 3.10 14.65 -4.45
CA TYR A 136 4.30 14.68 -3.59
C TYR A 136 5.17 15.96 -3.62
N MET A 137 5.04 16.81 -2.59
CA MET A 137 6.24 17.39 -1.99
C MET A 137 7.00 16.21 -1.38
N LYS A 138 8.23 15.94 -1.81
CA LYS A 138 9.19 15.29 -0.93
C LYS A 138 9.42 16.25 0.23
N VAL A 139 8.72 16.05 1.34
CA VAL A 139 9.25 16.52 2.61
C VAL A 139 10.54 15.73 2.75
N ASN A 140 11.68 16.39 2.62
CA ASN A 140 12.93 15.83 3.09
C ASN A 140 12.66 15.50 4.56
N ASP A 141 12.59 14.21 4.91
CA ASP A 141 12.83 13.78 6.28
C ASP A 141 14.23 14.33 6.61
N GLN A 142 14.25 15.48 7.28
CA GLN A 142 15.40 15.87 8.05
C GLN A 142 15.49 14.82 9.14
N GLY A 143 16.39 13.86 8.92
CA GLY A 143 16.74 12.87 9.92
C GLY A 143 17.04 13.58 11.23
N HIS A 144 16.18 13.35 12.21
CA HIS A 144 16.58 13.44 13.59
C HIS A 144 17.35 12.16 13.90
N PHE A 145 18.67 12.23 13.84
CA PHE A 145 19.61 11.63 14.79
C PHE A 145 20.95 12.37 14.70
#